data_AF-A0A952WSW9-F1
#
_entry.id   AF-A0A952WSW9-F1
#
_cell.length_a   1.000
_cell.length_b   1.000
_cell.length_c   1.000
_cell.angle_alpha   90.00
_cell.angle_beta   90.00
_cell.angle_gamma   90.00
#
_symmetry.space_group_name_H-M   'P 1'
#
loop_
_entity.id
_entity.type
_entity.pdbx_description
1 polymer ?
#
loop_
_entity_poly.entity_id
_entity_poly.type
_entity_poly.pdbx_seq_one_letter_code
_entity_poly.pdbx_strand_id
1 'polypeptide(L)'
;MKMPFPCGHGLFRLTVHRVDWEAAEHCRLEQTVDYVGGSGGRGREFPLRAGVIGPCAKNGKLMIAHRQLNGDDGFLREMTDKWGFTNEEALKLSKDRWSYLAHPILTEQGDKAGAVLYIDSSEKGVFQKKHPKQLAEHWCRGLAAYLREVGDEASHV
;
A
#
# COMPACT_ATOMS: atom_id res chain seq x y z
N MET A 1 10.91 -18.85 -16.72
CA MET A 1 9.52 -19.21 -16.37
C MET A 1 8.64 -18.00 -16.64
N LYS A 2 7.79 -18.02 -17.68
CA LYS A 2 6.84 -16.92 -17.97
C LYS A 2 5.66 -17.06 -17.01
N MET A 3 5.36 -16.00 -16.25
CA MET A 3 4.22 -15.99 -15.34
C MET A 3 2.92 -16.27 -16.11
N PRO A 4 2.02 -17.14 -15.59
CA PRO A 4 0.89 -17.67 -16.36
C PRO A 4 -0.33 -16.74 -16.45
N PHE A 5 -0.21 -15.48 -16.01
CA PHE A 5 -1.32 -14.54 -16.07
C PHE A 5 -1.00 -13.42 -17.07
N PRO A 6 -1.73 -13.31 -18.19
CA PRO A 6 -1.69 -12.08 -18.98
C PRO A 6 -2.16 -10.94 -18.07
N CYS A 7 -1.31 -9.93 -17.84
CA CYS A 7 -1.68 -8.69 -17.15
C CYS A 7 -2.73 -7.94 -17.97
N GLY A 8 -3.98 -8.39 -17.92
CA GLY A 8 -5.12 -7.52 -18.15
C GLY A 8 -5.14 -6.47 -17.05
N HIS A 9 -5.70 -5.29 -17.33
CA HIS A 9 -5.94 -4.25 -16.34
C HIS A 9 -6.80 -4.82 -15.20
N GLY A 10 -6.14 -5.38 -14.18
CA GLY A 10 -6.79 -5.97 -13.03
C GLY A 10 -7.58 -4.90 -12.30
N LEU A 11 -8.73 -5.29 -11.73
CA LEU A 11 -9.51 -4.42 -10.85
C LEU A 11 -8.67 -3.86 -9.69
N PHE A 12 -7.60 -4.57 -9.33
CA PHE A 12 -6.67 -4.22 -8.26
C PHE A 12 -5.24 -4.15 -8.78
N ARG A 13 -4.47 -3.21 -8.24
CA ARG A 13 -3.01 -3.20 -8.32
C ARG A 13 -2.43 -3.40 -6.93
N LEU A 14 -1.35 -4.15 -6.83
CA LEU A 14 -0.72 -4.50 -5.55
C LEU A 14 0.79 -4.24 -5.60
N THR A 15 1.35 -3.76 -4.50
CA THR A 15 2.79 -3.64 -4.29
C THR A 15 3.11 -3.77 -2.80
N VAL A 16 4.40 -3.78 -2.46
CA VAL A 16 4.90 -3.83 -1.09
C VAL A 16 5.78 -2.61 -0.84
N HIS A 17 5.55 -1.95 0.28
CA HIS A 17 6.42 -0.91 0.80
C HIS A 17 7.20 -1.45 1.99
N ARG A 18 8.53 -1.51 1.90
CA ARG A 18 9.39 -1.78 3.05
C ARG A 18 9.42 -0.54 3.94
N VAL A 19 9.32 -0.73 5.24
CA VAL A 19 9.42 0.37 6.21
C VAL A 19 10.86 0.44 6.71
N ASP A 20 11.48 1.59 6.53
CA ASP A 20 12.80 1.90 7.07
C ASP A 20 12.62 2.82 8.28
N TRP A 21 12.69 2.22 9.47
CA TRP A 21 12.53 2.90 10.75
C TRP A 21 13.77 3.68 11.19
N GLU A 22 14.93 3.38 10.62
CA GLU A 22 16.24 3.91 11.06
C GLU A 22 16.79 5.00 10.13
N ALA A 23 16.08 5.31 9.04
CA ALA A 23 16.46 6.38 8.12
C ALA A 23 16.68 7.71 8.86
N ALA A 24 17.92 8.22 8.75
CA ALA A 24 18.52 9.24 9.62
C ALA A 24 17.77 10.58 9.68
N GLU A 25 17.02 10.95 8.64
CA GLU A 25 16.34 12.26 8.62
C GLU A 25 14.82 12.12 8.74
N HIS A 26 14.19 11.07 8.21
CA HIS A 26 12.79 10.74 8.45
C HIS A 26 12.56 9.26 8.14
N CYS A 27 11.84 8.52 9.00
CA CYS A 27 11.38 7.17 8.66
C CYS A 27 10.68 7.19 7.29
N ARG A 28 11.02 6.24 6.43
CA ARG A 28 10.55 6.20 5.02
C ARG A 28 9.91 4.86 4.67
N LEU A 29 9.06 4.89 3.66
CA LEU A 29 8.50 3.71 3.01
C LEU A 29 9.05 3.64 1.58
N GLU A 30 9.73 2.55 1.26
CA GLU A 30 10.27 2.31 -0.08
C GLU A 30 9.43 1.24 -0.79
N GLN A 31 8.92 1.55 -1.98
CA GLN A 31 8.23 0.56 -2.80
C GLN A 31 9.25 -0.44 -3.39
N THR A 32 9.27 -1.68 -2.90
CA THR A 32 10.32 -2.67 -3.24
C THR A 32 10.03 -3.45 -4.52
N VAL A 33 8.77 -3.51 -4.94
CA VAL A 33 8.34 -4.23 -6.13
C VAL A 33 7.47 -3.35 -7.03
N ASP A 34 7.52 -3.58 -8.33
CA ASP A 34 6.58 -2.92 -9.23
C ASP A 34 5.15 -3.35 -8.92
N TYR A 35 4.17 -2.53 -9.32
CA TYR A 35 2.77 -2.92 -9.18
C TYR A 35 2.47 -4.20 -9.97
N VAL A 36 1.98 -5.23 -9.29
CA VAL A 36 1.28 -6.36 -9.92
C VAL A 36 -0.12 -5.88 -10.31
N GLY A 37 -0.57 -6.18 -11.53
CA GLY A 37 -1.82 -5.62 -12.08
C GLY A 37 -1.68 -4.19 -12.62
N GLY A 38 -0.47 -3.64 -12.64
CA GLY A 38 -0.13 -2.34 -13.18
C GLY A 38 1.29 -2.32 -13.76
N SER A 39 1.92 -1.14 -13.76
CA SER A 39 3.30 -0.98 -14.24
C SER A 39 4.11 -0.02 -13.38
N GLY A 40 5.35 -0.39 -13.08
CA GLY A 40 6.37 0.45 -12.45
C GLY A 40 6.17 0.71 -10.96
N GLY A 41 6.91 1.71 -10.46
CA GLY A 41 6.80 2.23 -9.10
C GLY A 41 7.87 1.73 -8.12
N ARG A 42 8.63 0.68 -8.48
CA ARG A 42 9.78 0.24 -7.69
C ARG A 42 10.77 1.40 -7.43
N GLY A 43 11.29 1.47 -6.21
CA GLY A 43 12.25 2.48 -5.76
C GLY A 43 11.64 3.83 -5.40
N ARG A 44 10.31 3.99 -5.49
CA ARG A 44 9.64 5.19 -5.00
C ARG A 44 9.69 5.25 -3.49
N GLU A 45 10.04 6.42 -2.98
CA GLU A 45 10.03 6.70 -1.55
C GLU A 45 8.80 7.52 -1.18
N PHE A 46 8.24 7.20 -0.01
CA PHE A 46 7.14 7.92 0.59
C PHE A 46 7.47 8.24 2.05
N PRO A 47 7.10 9.42 2.55
CA PRO A 47 7.28 9.73 3.96
C PRO A 47 6.27 8.98 4.82
N LEU A 48 6.68 8.56 6.03
CA LEU A 48 5.82 7.79 6.95
C LEU A 48 4.55 8.54 7.41
N ARG A 49 4.45 9.84 7.15
CA ARG A 49 3.23 10.63 7.42
C ARG A 49 2.15 10.47 6.35
N ALA A 50 2.50 10.01 5.16
CA ALA A 50 1.67 10.16 3.98
C ALA A 50 0.92 8.89 3.55
N GLY A 51 -0.24 9.12 2.94
CA GLY A 51 -1.12 8.07 2.41
C GLY A 51 -1.67 7.13 3.49
N VAL A 52 -2.36 6.08 3.05
CA VAL A 52 -2.85 5.02 3.96
C VAL A 52 -1.72 4.17 4.51
N ILE A 53 -0.58 4.10 3.81
CA ILE A 53 0.57 3.24 4.15
C ILE A 53 1.31 3.74 5.40
N GLY A 54 1.38 5.06 5.62
CA GLY A 54 2.04 5.65 6.78
C GLY A 54 1.37 5.28 8.11
N PRO A 55 0.09 5.64 8.31
CA PRO A 55 -0.68 5.23 9.50
C PRO A 55 -0.79 3.71 9.64
N CYS A 56 -0.88 2.96 8.53
CA CYS A 56 -0.87 1.50 8.56
C CYS A 56 0.42 0.96 9.19
N ALA A 57 1.57 1.48 8.77
CA ALA A 57 2.87 1.09 9.30
C ALA A 57 3.02 1.46 10.79
N LYS A 58 2.64 2.69 11.16
CA LYS A 58 2.73 3.20 12.54
C LYS A 58 1.85 2.46 13.52
N ASN A 59 0.62 2.14 13.12
CA ASN A 59 -0.38 1.61 14.04
C ASN A 59 -0.45 0.08 14.04
N GLY A 60 0.22 -0.58 13.09
CA GLY A 60 0.15 -2.04 12.94
C GLY A 60 -1.26 -2.54 12.62
N LYS A 61 -2.10 -1.70 12.00
CA LYS A 61 -3.51 -2.01 11.70
C LYS A 61 -3.82 -1.87 10.21
N LEU A 62 -4.75 -2.69 9.73
CA LEU A 62 -5.34 -2.56 8.41
C LEU A 62 -5.93 -1.16 8.23
N MET A 63 -5.57 -0.50 7.13
CA MET A 63 -6.18 0.76 6.71
C MET A 63 -6.97 0.55 5.42
N ILE A 64 -8.22 1.00 5.41
CA ILE A 64 -9.06 1.03 4.21
C ILE A 64 -9.53 2.46 4.01
N ALA A 65 -9.36 2.97 2.80
CA ALA A 65 -9.79 4.31 2.43
C ALA A 65 -10.38 4.35 1.03
N HIS A 66 -11.14 5.39 0.77
CA HIS A 66 -11.55 5.77 -0.56
C HIS A 66 -11.71 7.29 -0.63
N ARG A 67 -11.59 7.84 -1.85
CA ARG A 67 -11.82 9.26 -2.10
C ARG A 67 -13.27 9.65 -1.86
N GLN A 68 -13.45 10.82 -1.25
CA GLN A 68 -14.76 11.42 -1.00
C GLN A 68 -15.14 12.44 -2.08
N LEU A 69 -14.16 13.21 -2.53
CA LEU A 69 -14.27 14.32 -3.45
C LEU A 69 -13.98 13.86 -4.89
N ASN A 70 -14.77 14.42 -5.81
CA ASN A 70 -14.60 14.21 -7.24
C ASN A 70 -13.63 15.24 -7.83
N GLY A 71 -13.12 14.94 -9.02
CA GLY A 71 -12.23 15.83 -9.76
C GLY A 71 -10.81 15.88 -9.20
N ASP A 72 -9.96 16.57 -9.95
CA ASP A 72 -8.53 16.69 -9.66
C ASP A 72 -8.25 17.58 -8.45
N ASP A 73 -8.95 18.71 -8.34
CA ASP A 73 -8.79 19.63 -7.20
C ASP A 73 -9.25 18.98 -5.88
N GLY A 74 -10.35 18.22 -5.94
CA GLY A 74 -10.84 17.44 -4.81
C GLY A 74 -9.85 16.36 -4.39
N PHE A 75 -9.21 15.69 -5.36
CA PHE A 75 -8.15 14.72 -5.08
C PHE A 75 -6.96 15.38 -4.36
N LEU A 76 -6.45 16.49 -4.90
CA LEU A 76 -5.30 17.17 -4.32
C LEU A 76 -5.58 17.61 -2.88
N ARG A 77 -6.75 18.22 -2.66
CA ARG A 77 -7.19 18.64 -1.32
C ARG A 77 -7.28 17.48 -0.34
N GLU A 78 -7.82 16.33 -0.74
CA GLU A 78 -7.84 15.15 0.13
C GLU A 78 -6.44 14.65 0.45
N MET A 79 -5.55 14.58 -0.54
CA MET A 79 -4.19 14.09 -0.34
C MET A 79 -3.42 14.97 0.65
N THR A 80 -3.61 16.29 0.59
CA THR A 80 -2.94 17.23 1.49
C THR A 80 -3.59 17.29 2.86
N ASP A 81 -4.90 17.55 2.92
CA ASP A 81 -5.60 17.89 4.17
C ASP A 81 -5.76 16.66 5.07
N LYS A 82 -5.91 15.48 4.47
CA LYS A 82 -6.23 14.24 5.19
C LYS A 82 -5.10 13.22 5.17
N TRP A 83 -4.40 13.10 4.05
CA TRP A 83 -3.42 12.04 3.85
C TRP A 83 -1.97 12.50 3.96
N GLY A 84 -1.72 13.71 4.48
CA GLY A 84 -0.39 14.14 4.94
C GLY A 84 0.64 14.37 3.83
N PHE A 85 0.20 14.41 2.57
CA PHE A 85 1.06 14.79 1.45
C PHE A 85 1.28 16.31 1.43
N THR A 86 2.44 16.77 0.96
CA THR A 86 2.59 18.17 0.52
C THR A 86 1.91 18.36 -0.83
N ASN A 87 1.69 19.62 -1.23
CA ASN A 87 1.19 19.93 -2.58
C ASN A 87 2.08 19.32 -3.68
N GLU A 88 3.41 19.44 -3.53
CA GLU A 88 4.37 18.89 -4.50
C GLU A 88 4.33 17.37 -4.58
N GLU A 89 4.14 16.69 -3.45
CA GLU A 89 4.00 15.24 -3.41
C GLU A 89 2.66 14.80 -4.04
N ALA A 90 1.56 15.48 -3.69
CA ALA A 90 0.23 15.18 -4.20
C ALA A 90 0.13 15.34 -5.72
N LEU A 91 0.82 16.33 -6.29
CA LEU A 91 0.88 16.55 -7.74
C LEU A 91 1.56 15.41 -8.52
N LYS A 92 2.42 14.63 -7.87
CA LYS A 92 3.11 13.47 -8.48
C LYS A 92 2.25 12.19 -8.46
N LEU A 93 1.11 12.22 -7.78
CA LEU A 93 0.24 11.04 -7.64
C LEU A 93 -0.70 10.90 -8.84
N SER A 94 -1.02 9.63 -9.15
CA SER A 94 -2.04 9.32 -10.15
C SER A 94 -3.43 9.59 -9.59
N LYS A 95 -4.24 10.35 -10.33
CA LYS A 95 -5.57 10.81 -9.90
C LYS A 95 -6.71 9.88 -10.30
N ASP A 96 -6.39 8.75 -10.91
CA ASP A 96 -7.34 7.73 -11.40
C ASP A 96 -7.71 6.69 -10.33
N ARG A 97 -7.06 6.74 -9.16
CA ARG A 97 -7.33 5.84 -8.04
C ARG A 97 -8.47 6.37 -7.19
N TRP A 98 -9.31 5.46 -6.73
CA TRP A 98 -10.51 5.75 -5.95
C TRP A 98 -10.55 5.04 -4.60
N SER A 99 -9.95 3.86 -4.51
CA SER A 99 -9.95 3.04 -3.30
C SER A 99 -8.55 2.54 -2.99
N TYR A 100 -8.25 2.47 -1.70
CA TYR A 100 -6.93 2.15 -1.15
C TYR A 100 -7.08 1.19 0.02
N LEU A 101 -6.19 0.21 0.10
CA LEU A 101 -6.07 -0.71 1.22
C LEU A 101 -4.58 -0.86 1.56
N ALA A 102 -4.25 -0.78 2.83
CA ALA A 102 -2.92 -1.07 3.34
C ALA A 102 -3.03 -2.10 4.47
N HIS A 103 -2.25 -3.17 4.37
CA HIS A 103 -2.16 -4.20 5.39
C HIS A 103 -0.72 -4.27 5.93
N PRO A 104 -0.52 -4.22 7.26
CA PRO A 104 0.80 -4.30 7.84
C PRO A 104 1.34 -5.73 7.77
N ILE A 105 2.61 -5.88 7.42
CA ILE A 105 3.39 -7.09 7.63
C ILE A 105 4.26 -6.81 8.85
N LEU A 106 3.84 -7.32 10.00
CA LEU A 106 4.50 -7.06 11.28
C LEU A 106 5.87 -7.72 11.34
N THR A 107 6.78 -7.09 12.06
CA THR A 107 8.05 -7.70 12.49
C THR A 107 7.79 -8.91 13.37
N GLU A 108 8.81 -9.73 13.63
CA GLU A 108 8.72 -10.88 14.54
C GLU A 108 8.23 -10.48 15.94
N GLN A 109 8.65 -9.31 16.42
CA GLN A 109 8.26 -8.78 17.73
C GLN A 109 6.78 -8.34 17.75
N GLY A 110 6.14 -8.16 16.59
CA GLY A 110 4.72 -7.83 16.46
C GLY A 110 4.36 -6.39 16.85
N ASP A 111 5.33 -5.56 17.22
CA ASP A 111 5.16 -4.20 17.73
C ASP A 111 5.08 -3.15 16.61
N LYS A 112 5.74 -3.39 15.48
CA LYS A 112 5.78 -2.49 14.31
C LYS A 112 5.67 -3.25 13.00
N ALA A 113 5.30 -2.54 11.93
CA ALA A 113 5.32 -3.09 10.58
C ALA A 113 6.76 -3.06 10.00
N GLY A 114 7.28 -4.20 9.54
CA GLY A 114 8.50 -4.25 8.73
C GLY A 114 8.23 -3.92 7.26
N ALA A 115 7.01 -4.20 6.80
CA ALA A 115 6.53 -3.83 5.48
C ALA A 115 5.01 -3.57 5.48
N VAL A 116 4.52 -2.98 4.40
CA VAL A 116 3.10 -2.74 4.15
C VAL A 116 2.73 -3.28 2.78
N LEU A 117 1.79 -4.22 2.74
CA LEU A 117 1.12 -4.62 1.51
C LEU A 117 0.13 -3.51 1.15
N TYR A 118 0.31 -2.91 -0.03
CA TYR A 118 -0.55 -1.84 -0.54
C TYR A 118 -1.35 -2.32 -1.75
N ILE A 119 -2.65 -2.02 -1.75
CA ILE A 119 -3.58 -2.36 -2.81
C ILE A 119 -4.38 -1.12 -3.19
N ASP A 120 -4.50 -0.82 -4.48
CA ASP A 120 -5.38 0.23 -4.97
C ASP A 120 -6.33 -0.24 -6.08
N SER A 121 -7.39 0.56 -6.30
CA SER A 121 -8.36 0.34 -7.35
C SER A 121 -8.89 1.67 -7.90
N SER A 122 -9.26 1.67 -9.17
CA SER A 122 -10.04 2.75 -9.79
C SER A 122 -11.55 2.64 -9.51
N GLU A 123 -12.04 1.52 -8.95
CA GLU A 123 -13.44 1.40 -8.52
C GLU A 123 -13.66 2.11 -7.17
N LYS A 124 -14.72 2.91 -7.09
CA LYS A 124 -15.08 3.67 -5.88
C LYS A 124 -15.66 2.76 -4.81
N GLY A 125 -15.07 2.79 -3.61
CA GLY A 125 -15.57 2.10 -2.42
C GLY A 125 -15.47 0.58 -2.45
N VAL A 126 -14.67 -0.01 -3.35
CA VAL A 126 -14.62 -1.46 -3.58
C VAL A 126 -14.27 -2.27 -2.31
N PHE A 127 -13.42 -1.71 -1.43
CA PHE A 127 -13.00 -2.35 -0.18
C PHE A 127 -13.94 -2.10 1.01
N GLN A 128 -14.97 -1.26 0.87
CA GLN A 128 -15.87 -0.91 1.98
C GLN A 128 -17.10 -1.82 2.12
N LYS A 129 -17.39 -2.60 1.08
CA LYS A 129 -18.48 -3.58 1.10
C LYS A 129 -18.14 -4.64 2.18
N LYS A 130 -19.12 -5.00 3.04
CA LYS A 130 -18.89 -5.89 4.22
C LYS A 130 -18.17 -7.20 3.87
N HIS A 131 -18.56 -7.85 2.78
CA HIS A 131 -17.93 -9.10 2.33
C HIS A 131 -16.51 -8.89 1.77
N PRO A 132 -16.26 -7.96 0.82
CA PRO A 132 -14.92 -7.60 0.38
C PRO A 132 -13.95 -7.18 1.49
N LYS A 133 -14.42 -6.50 2.55
CA LYS A 133 -13.56 -6.11 3.66
C LYS A 133 -13.00 -7.32 4.41
N GLN A 134 -13.86 -8.24 4.84
CA GLN A 134 -13.44 -9.45 5.55
C GLN A 134 -12.58 -10.34 4.66
N LEU A 135 -12.96 -10.49 3.38
CA LEU A 135 -12.18 -11.28 2.42
C LEU A 135 -10.79 -10.66 2.20
N ALA A 136 -10.71 -9.35 2.01
CA ALA A 136 -9.44 -8.65 1.83
C ALA A 136 -8.56 -8.76 3.09
N GLU A 137 -9.15 -8.66 4.28
CA GLU A 137 -8.43 -8.90 5.54
C GLU A 137 -7.83 -10.31 5.60
N HIS A 138 -8.62 -11.36 5.31
CA HIS A 138 -8.13 -12.73 5.34
C HIS A 138 -7.08 -13.01 4.26
N TRP A 139 -7.28 -12.50 3.05
CA TRP A 139 -6.34 -12.66 1.94
C TRP A 139 -5.01 -11.96 2.22
N CYS A 140 -5.05 -10.72 2.70
CA CYS A 140 -3.85 -9.98 3.05
C CYS A 140 -3.08 -10.66 4.19
N ARG A 141 -3.78 -11.22 5.19
CA ARG A 141 -3.13 -12.01 6.26
C ARG A 141 -2.45 -13.27 5.71
N GLY A 142 -3.11 -14.01 4.83
CA GLY A 142 -2.54 -15.20 4.19
C GLY A 142 -1.31 -14.86 3.34
N LEU A 143 -1.39 -13.83 2.51
CA LEU A 143 -0.27 -13.37 1.69
C LEU A 143 0.89 -12.85 2.54
N ALA A 144 0.61 -12.09 3.60
CA ALA A 144 1.64 -11.63 4.53
C ALA A 144 2.34 -12.79 5.25
N ALA A 145 1.59 -13.85 5.62
CA ALA A 145 2.17 -15.05 6.21
C ALA A 145 3.06 -15.79 5.20
N TYR A 146 2.59 -15.97 3.96
CA TYR A 146 3.40 -16.56 2.89
C TYR A 146 4.68 -15.77 2.61
N LEU A 147 4.60 -14.44 2.56
CA LEU A 147 5.77 -13.59 2.32
C LEU A 147 6.80 -13.64 3.44
N ARG A 148 6.37 -13.86 4.70
CA ARG A 148 7.31 -14.12 5.81
C ARG A 148 8.01 -15.45 5.62
N GLU A 149 7.25 -16.52 5.41
CA GLU A 149 7.80 -17.88 5.23
C GLU A 149 8.84 -17.92 4.10
N VAL A 150 8.50 -17.37 2.93
CA VAL A 150 9.40 -17.36 1.77
C VAL A 150 10.57 -16.38 1.95
N GLY A 151 10.36 -15.28 2.67
CA GLY A 151 11.43 -14.33 2.99
C GLY A 151 12.47 -14.91 3.95
N ASP A 152 12.03 -15.67 4.94
CA ASP A 152 12.90 -16.34 5.91
C ASP A 152 13.74 -17.42 5.22
N GLU A 153 13.14 -18.22 4.32
CA GLU A 153 13.87 -19.19 3.51
C GLU A 153 14.95 -18.54 2.62
N ALA A 154 14.68 -17.38 2.03
CA ALA A 154 15.63 -16.66 1.19
C ALA A 154 16.79 -16.00 1.97
N SER A 155 16.65 -15.86 3.29
CA SER A 155 17.67 -15.29 4.18
C SER A 155 18.72 -16.32 4.64
N HIS A 156 18.48 -17.60 4.34
CA HIS A 156 19.32 -18.74 4.74
C HIS A 156 20.05 -19.42 3.57
N VAL A 157 20.07 -18.78 2.39
CA VAL A 157 20.80 -19.21 1.18
C VAL A 157 21.92 -18.21 0.88
#